data_AF-A0A814M6Z7-F1
#
_entry.id   AF-A0A814M6Z7-F1
#
_cell.length_a   1.000
_cell.length_b   1.000
_cell.length_c   1.000
_cell.angle_alpha   90.00
_cell.angle_beta   90.00
_cell.angle_gamma   90.00
#
_symmetry.space_group_name_H-M   'P 1'
#
loop_
_entity.id
_entity.type
_entity.pdbx_description
1 polymer ?
#
loop_
_entity_poly.entity_id
_entity_poly.type
_entity_poly.pdbx_seq_one_letter_code
_entity_poly.pdbx_strand_id
1 'polypeptide(L)'
;MKLFVHFHPTFHEVCSSQFVTTEWFLYISSNQSNLQFDSVQYLTRYRFKFSAVGPLQFQALASFCKLSKETINDALIQFNLSTLVTAKVLSRELFELQTTSIIYLFKLITSDSFNLRWKMIRSTTQRNQIITGLNTNYYPRSVIYDSLLENYTITKTQSIYPNTVTWCGCSASTQCGGYTFLDVISDVYVTELPTWHCGCLTLDGLLRSTLNCFYNNSECSEKIIRYMRNSTSYPMTNITGLYLTSNSSTNEK
;
A
#
# COMPACT_ATOMS: atom_id res chain seq x y z
N MET A 1 -22.45 23.27 27.61
CA MET A 1 -22.83 22.28 26.59
C MET A 1 -22.29 20.92 27.06
N LYS A 2 -23.13 19.90 27.26
CA LYS A 2 -22.67 18.58 27.75
C LYS A 2 -22.41 17.67 26.55
N LEU A 3 -21.26 17.01 26.54
CA LEU A 3 -20.89 16.01 25.54
C LEU A 3 -21.59 14.69 25.89
N PHE A 4 -22.38 14.14 24.97
CA PHE A 4 -23.10 12.86 25.18
C PHE A 4 -22.42 11.66 24.51
N VAL A 5 -21.58 11.90 23.50
CA VAL A 5 -20.86 10.86 22.76
C VAL A 5 -19.40 11.28 22.62
N HIS A 6 -18.47 10.35 22.87
CA HIS A 6 -17.04 10.56 22.68
C HIS A 6 -16.42 9.34 21.99
N PHE A 7 -15.57 9.57 20.98
CA PHE A 7 -14.91 8.53 20.21
C PHE A 7 -13.43 8.45 20.58
N HIS A 8 -12.93 7.23 20.75
CA HIS A 8 -11.51 6.94 20.93
C HIS A 8 -11.01 6.10 19.74
N PRO A 9 -10.51 6.73 18.68
CA PRO A 9 -10.04 6.00 17.51
C PRO A 9 -8.77 5.20 17.84
N THR A 10 -8.75 3.94 17.41
CA THR A 10 -7.57 3.07 17.48
C THR A 10 -7.03 2.83 16.09
N PHE A 11 -5.74 3.06 15.89
CA PHE A 11 -5.07 2.82 14.61
C PHE A 11 -4.33 1.49 14.65
N HIS A 12 -4.17 0.87 13.47
CA HIS A 12 -3.39 -0.34 13.34
C HIS A 12 -1.94 -0.10 13.81
N GLU A 13 -1.37 -1.06 14.54
CA GLU A 13 -0.03 -0.95 15.15
C GLU A 13 1.10 -0.61 14.15
N VAL A 14 0.94 -1.01 12.89
CA VAL A 14 1.87 -0.69 11.81
C VAL A 14 2.02 0.83 11.60
N CYS A 15 0.98 1.60 11.89
CA CYS A 15 0.98 3.05 11.76
C CYS A 15 1.79 3.79 12.85
N SER A 16 2.37 3.04 13.78
CA SER A 16 3.31 3.51 14.81
C SER A 16 4.59 2.66 14.85
N SER A 17 4.77 1.72 13.92
CA SER A 17 5.96 0.88 13.87
C SER A 17 7.04 1.49 12.98
N GLN A 18 8.24 0.91 12.99
CA GLN A 18 9.31 1.32 12.09
C GLN A 18 8.96 1.12 10.61
N PHE A 19 7.97 0.29 10.27
CA PHE A 19 7.62 -0.01 8.89
C PHE A 19 7.05 1.17 8.10
N VAL A 20 6.69 2.26 8.78
CA VAL A 20 6.21 3.49 8.15
C VAL A 20 7.25 4.63 8.22
N THR A 21 8.52 4.30 8.50
CA THR A 21 9.62 5.27 8.63
C THR A 21 10.52 5.30 7.39
N THR A 22 11.14 6.45 7.14
CA THR A 22 12.07 6.61 6.00
C THR A 22 13.28 5.69 6.13
N GLU A 23 13.76 5.46 7.35
CA GLU A 23 14.86 4.55 7.66
C GLU A 23 14.57 3.13 7.16
N TRP A 24 13.34 2.65 7.34
CA TRP A 24 12.91 1.34 6.84
C TRP A 24 12.89 1.28 5.31
N PHE A 25 12.40 2.33 4.65
CA PHE A 25 12.34 2.37 3.19
C PHE A 25 13.75 2.35 2.59
N LEU A 26 14.66 3.14 3.17
CA LEU A 26 16.06 3.22 2.77
C LEU A 26 16.81 1.92 3.03
N TYR A 27 16.50 1.24 4.14
CA TYR A 27 17.08 -0.06 4.44
C TYR A 27 16.72 -1.11 3.38
N ILE A 28 15.44 -1.21 2.99
CA ILE A 28 15.04 -2.12 1.91
C ILE A 28 15.65 -1.71 0.56
N SER A 29 15.70 -0.41 0.23
CA SER A 29 16.25 0.03 -1.06
C SER A 29 17.77 -0.15 -1.14
N SER A 30 18.50 -0.07 -0.03
CA SER A 30 19.96 -0.26 0.02
C SER A 30 20.42 -1.68 -0.35
N ASN A 31 19.51 -2.67 -0.34
CA ASN A 31 19.75 -4.04 -0.82
C ASN A 31 19.89 -4.14 -2.37
N GLN A 32 20.06 -3.02 -3.06
CA GLN A 32 20.21 -2.94 -4.51
C GLN A 32 21.69 -2.81 -4.95
N SER A 33 22.65 -3.00 -4.04
CA SER A 33 24.08 -2.67 -4.18
C SER A 33 24.88 -3.35 -5.31
N ASN A 34 24.29 -4.24 -6.11
CA ASN A 34 24.94 -4.85 -7.29
C ASN A 34 24.20 -4.59 -8.62
N LEU A 35 23.27 -3.64 -8.65
CA LEU A 35 22.39 -3.43 -9.80
C LEU A 35 22.74 -2.10 -10.48
N GLN A 36 23.40 -2.16 -11.64
CA GLN A 36 23.63 -0.97 -12.48
C GLN A 36 22.29 -0.42 -12.96
N PHE A 37 21.92 0.77 -12.49
CA PHE A 37 20.65 1.47 -12.77
C PHE A 37 20.54 2.08 -14.18
N ASP A 38 21.42 1.73 -15.10
CA ASP A 38 21.63 2.53 -16.32
C ASP A 38 20.67 2.23 -17.48
N SER A 39 19.59 1.45 -17.28
CA SER A 39 18.62 1.27 -18.36
C SER A 39 17.16 1.17 -17.90
N VAL A 40 16.26 1.75 -18.71
CA VAL A 40 14.80 1.59 -18.64
C VAL A 40 14.37 0.11 -18.64
N GLN A 41 15.19 -0.75 -19.25
CA GLN A 41 14.99 -2.20 -19.27
C GLN A 41 15.15 -2.81 -17.87
N TYR A 42 16.00 -2.23 -17.01
CA TYR A 42 16.27 -2.71 -15.66
C TYR A 42 15.08 -2.46 -14.72
N LEU A 43 14.50 -1.26 -14.75
CA LEU A 43 13.28 -0.94 -13.98
C LEU A 43 12.13 -1.87 -14.36
N THR A 44 12.03 -2.24 -15.64
CA THR A 44 11.03 -3.21 -16.12
C THR A 44 11.34 -4.64 -15.67
N ARG A 45 12.61 -5.00 -15.55
CA ARG A 45 13.08 -6.35 -15.21
C ARG A 45 12.90 -6.70 -13.74
N TYR A 46 13.16 -5.77 -12.83
CA TYR A 46 13.12 -6.01 -11.38
C TYR A 46 11.87 -5.44 -10.68
N ARG A 47 10.86 -5.01 -11.45
CA ARG A 47 9.60 -4.43 -10.93
C ARG A 47 8.77 -5.36 -10.03
N PHE A 48 9.12 -6.64 -9.90
CA PHE A 48 8.49 -7.57 -8.95
C PHE A 48 9.42 -8.00 -7.82
N LYS A 49 10.66 -7.48 -7.77
CA LYS A 49 11.61 -7.76 -6.70
C LYS A 49 11.24 -6.95 -5.46
N PHE A 50 11.27 -7.56 -4.28
CA PHE A 50 10.91 -6.94 -3.01
C PHE A 50 11.75 -5.70 -2.71
N SER A 51 13.05 -5.72 -3.03
CA SER A 51 13.90 -4.53 -2.86
C SER A 51 13.49 -3.35 -3.76
N ALA A 52 12.75 -3.57 -4.85
CA ALA A 52 12.23 -2.51 -5.71
C ALA A 52 10.82 -2.06 -5.31
N VAL A 53 9.89 -3.00 -5.07
CA VAL A 53 8.48 -2.67 -4.75
C VAL A 53 8.24 -2.38 -3.27
N GLY A 54 8.96 -3.06 -2.38
CA GLY A 54 8.80 -3.00 -0.94
C GLY A 54 8.91 -1.59 -0.38
N PRO A 55 9.99 -0.81 -0.65
CA PRO A 55 10.14 0.54 -0.12
C PRO A 55 8.94 1.43 -0.43
N LEU A 56 8.43 1.36 -1.65
CA LEU A 56 7.32 2.18 -2.11
C LEU A 56 5.97 1.70 -1.59
N GLN A 57 5.80 0.40 -1.38
CA GLN A 57 4.61 -0.14 -0.72
C GLN A 57 4.57 0.24 0.76
N PHE A 58 5.71 0.24 1.46
CA PHE A 58 5.80 0.75 2.82
C PHE A 58 5.64 2.27 2.91
N GLN A 59 6.14 3.02 1.93
CA GLN A 59 5.85 4.45 1.82
C GLN A 59 4.35 4.72 1.56
N ALA A 60 3.71 3.91 0.72
CA ALA A 60 2.27 3.97 0.49
C ALA A 60 1.50 3.65 1.79
N LEU A 61 1.95 2.65 2.55
CA LEU A 61 1.39 2.30 3.86
C LEU A 61 1.51 3.45 4.86
N ALA A 62 2.68 4.10 4.93
CA ALA A 62 2.89 5.29 5.76
C ALA A 62 1.95 6.43 5.39
N SER A 63 1.79 6.68 4.08
CA SER A 63 0.85 7.66 3.56
C SER A 63 -0.59 7.31 3.91
N PHE A 64 -0.95 6.03 3.83
CA PHE A 64 -2.25 5.50 4.26
C PHE A 64 -2.51 5.77 5.74
N CYS A 65 -1.56 5.41 6.59
CA CYS A 65 -1.63 5.66 8.03
C CYS A 65 -1.81 7.15 8.36
N LYS A 66 -1.09 8.03 7.67
CA LYS A 66 -1.24 9.49 7.82
C LYS A 66 -2.63 9.94 7.39
N LEU A 67 -3.06 9.57 6.19
CA LEU A 67 -4.36 9.97 5.64
C LEU A 67 -5.54 9.42 6.46
N SER A 68 -5.43 8.20 6.99
CA SER A 68 -6.46 7.64 7.88
C SER A 68 -6.56 8.44 9.19
N LYS A 69 -5.43 8.82 9.79
CA LYS A 69 -5.40 9.67 10.99
C LYS A 69 -6.03 11.04 10.71
N GLU A 70 -5.64 11.69 9.62
CA GLU A 70 -6.19 12.99 9.20
C GLU A 70 -7.69 12.89 8.92
N THR A 71 -8.14 11.87 8.18
CA THR A 71 -9.56 11.68 7.85
C THR A 71 -10.40 11.47 9.11
N ILE A 72 -9.91 10.70 10.08
CA ILE A 72 -10.61 10.50 11.35
C ILE A 72 -10.65 11.79 12.17
N ASN A 73 -9.53 12.53 12.25
CA ASN A 73 -9.48 13.80 12.97
C ASN A 73 -10.43 14.83 12.37
N ASP A 74 -10.44 14.97 11.05
CA ASP A 74 -11.37 15.84 10.33
C ASP A 74 -12.82 15.44 10.61
N ALA A 75 -13.13 14.15 10.54
CA ALA A 75 -14.46 13.64 10.84
C ALA A 75 -14.87 13.94 12.29
N LEU A 76 -13.97 13.77 13.26
CA LEU A 76 -14.25 14.08 14.67
C LEU A 76 -14.51 15.57 14.90
N ILE A 77 -13.77 16.44 14.22
CA ILE A 77 -14.03 17.89 14.24
C ILE A 77 -15.45 18.16 13.71
N GLN A 78 -15.81 17.61 12.55
CA GLN A 78 -17.15 17.79 11.98
C GLN A 78 -18.26 17.22 12.88
N PHE A 79 -18.02 16.07 13.50
CA PHE A 79 -18.95 15.46 14.45
C PHE A 79 -19.16 16.34 15.68
N ASN A 80 -18.09 16.89 16.25
CA ASN A 80 -18.17 17.75 17.44
C ASN A 80 -18.87 19.09 17.16
N LEU A 81 -18.87 19.54 15.90
CA LEU A 81 -19.65 20.70 15.46
C LEU A 81 -21.14 20.35 15.26
N SER A 82 -21.48 19.08 15.11
CA SER A 82 -22.87 18.65 14.99
C SER A 82 -23.58 18.73 16.35
N THR A 83 -24.73 19.38 16.37
CA THR A 83 -25.55 19.55 17.58
C THR A 83 -26.91 18.90 17.39
N LEU A 84 -27.32 18.08 18.36
CA LEU A 84 -28.69 17.58 18.40
C LEU A 84 -29.61 18.69 18.92
N VAL A 85 -30.20 19.47 18.01
CA VAL A 85 -31.15 20.54 18.33
C VAL A 85 -32.57 20.03 18.11
N THR A 86 -33.38 20.04 19.17
CA THR A 86 -34.78 19.61 19.09
C THR A 86 -35.69 20.70 19.65
N ALA A 87 -36.80 20.97 18.95
CA ALA A 87 -37.78 21.95 19.39
C ALA A 87 -38.62 21.46 20.58
N LYS A 88 -38.55 20.16 20.90
CA LYS A 88 -39.28 19.50 21.98
C LYS A 88 -38.33 18.58 22.75
N VAL A 89 -38.66 18.33 24.02
CA VAL A 89 -37.98 17.31 24.82
C VAL A 89 -38.22 15.94 24.18
N LEU A 90 -37.14 15.22 23.89
CA LEU A 90 -37.22 13.88 23.33
C LEU A 90 -37.58 12.87 24.43
N SER A 91 -38.35 11.84 24.08
CA SER A 91 -38.40 10.64 24.90
C SER A 91 -37.03 9.96 24.91
N ARG A 92 -36.74 9.18 25.95
CA ARG A 92 -35.50 8.41 26.05
C ARG A 92 -35.26 7.54 24.82
N GLU A 93 -36.29 6.82 24.40
CA GLU A 93 -36.24 5.95 23.22
C GLU A 93 -35.87 6.72 21.95
N LEU A 94 -36.52 7.87 21.72
CA LEU A 94 -36.25 8.69 20.54
C LEU A 94 -34.84 9.29 20.57
N PHE A 95 -34.36 9.68 21.76
CA PHE A 95 -32.99 10.16 21.96
C PHE A 95 -31.95 9.06 21.66
N GLU A 96 -32.16 7.84 22.15
CA GLU A 96 -31.27 6.69 21.92
C GLU A 96 -31.23 6.30 20.43
N LEU A 97 -32.38 6.27 19.75
CA LEU A 97 -32.49 6.01 18.32
C LEU A 97 -31.75 7.06 17.48
N GLN A 98 -31.96 8.34 17.77
CA GLN A 98 -31.29 9.43 17.04
C GLN A 98 -29.78 9.41 17.28
N THR A 99 -29.34 9.19 18.53
CA THR A 99 -27.91 9.11 18.88
C THR A 99 -27.23 7.95 18.15
N THR A 100 -27.85 6.76 18.16
CA THR A 100 -27.33 5.57 17.46
C THR A 100 -27.24 5.81 15.96
N SER A 101 -28.26 6.44 15.36
CA SER A 101 -28.27 6.77 13.93
C SER A 101 -27.14 7.75 13.56
N ILE A 102 -26.88 8.76 14.39
CA ILE A 102 -25.81 9.73 14.17
C ILE A 102 -24.43 9.05 14.28
N ILE A 103 -24.22 8.17 15.26
CA ILE A 103 -22.99 7.39 15.40
C ILE A 103 -22.77 6.49 14.17
N TYR A 104 -23.82 5.83 13.69
CA TYR A 104 -23.76 4.99 12.51
C TYR A 104 -23.39 5.79 11.26
N LEU A 105 -24.06 6.93 11.02
CA LEU A 105 -23.77 7.83 9.91
C LEU A 105 -22.35 8.36 9.94
N PHE A 106 -21.86 8.73 11.13
CA PHE A 106 -20.47 9.16 11.32
C PHE A 106 -19.48 8.08 10.83
N LYS A 107 -19.65 6.82 11.26
CA LYS A 107 -18.77 5.71 10.85
C LYS A 107 -18.84 5.48 9.34
N LEU A 108 -20.05 5.46 8.78
CA LEU A 108 -20.28 5.20 7.36
C LEU A 108 -19.66 6.30 6.46
N ILE A 109 -20.00 7.56 6.70
CA ILE A 109 -19.55 8.69 5.88
C ILE A 109 -18.02 8.83 5.94
N THR A 110 -17.43 8.62 7.12
CA THR A 110 -15.98 8.71 7.29
C THR A 110 -15.26 7.64 6.45
N SER A 111 -15.75 6.40 6.48
CA SER A 111 -15.22 5.30 5.66
C SER A 111 -15.43 5.55 4.16
N ASP A 112 -16.63 5.98 3.76
CA ASP A 112 -16.97 6.20 2.36
C ASP A 112 -16.18 7.36 1.75
N SER A 113 -15.95 8.44 2.50
CA SER A 113 -15.14 9.57 2.04
C SER A 113 -13.70 9.15 1.77
N PHE A 114 -13.10 8.35 2.66
CA PHE A 114 -11.76 7.81 2.45
C PHE A 114 -11.71 6.90 1.20
N ASN A 115 -12.65 5.98 1.08
CA ASN A 115 -12.74 5.05 -0.05
C ASN A 115 -12.96 5.76 -1.39
N LEU A 116 -13.77 6.83 -1.40
CA LEU A 116 -14.03 7.62 -2.60
C LEU A 116 -12.76 8.30 -3.09
N ARG A 117 -11.97 8.92 -2.20
CA ARG A 117 -10.70 9.56 -2.55
C ARG A 117 -9.73 8.56 -3.19
N TRP A 118 -9.60 7.37 -2.61
CA TRP A 118 -8.77 6.32 -3.19
C TRP A 118 -9.28 5.87 -4.57
N LYS A 119 -10.57 5.55 -4.69
CA LYS A 119 -11.18 5.14 -5.98
C LYS A 119 -10.98 6.19 -7.06
N MET A 120 -11.00 7.48 -6.72
CA MET A 120 -10.73 8.57 -7.65
C MET A 120 -9.27 8.54 -8.13
N ILE A 121 -8.29 8.47 -7.22
CA ILE A 121 -6.86 8.39 -7.57
C ILE A 121 -6.60 7.19 -8.49
N ARG A 122 -7.12 6.02 -8.12
CA ARG A 122 -7.00 4.78 -8.89
C ARG A 122 -7.60 4.92 -10.29
N SER A 123 -8.82 5.44 -10.39
CA SER A 123 -9.53 5.62 -11.66
C SER A 123 -8.84 6.64 -12.57
N THR A 124 -8.41 7.77 -12.02
CA THR A 124 -7.68 8.81 -12.76
C THR A 124 -6.34 8.29 -13.26
N THR A 125 -5.60 7.56 -12.43
CA THR A 125 -4.30 6.98 -12.82
C THR A 125 -4.47 5.96 -13.95
N GLN A 126 -5.45 5.06 -13.83
CA GLN A 126 -5.70 4.02 -14.83
C GLN A 126 -6.22 4.60 -16.15
N ARG A 127 -7.27 5.44 -16.11
CA ARG A 127 -7.92 5.95 -17.34
C ARG A 127 -7.04 6.90 -18.12
N ASN A 128 -6.23 7.71 -17.44
CA ASN A 128 -5.26 8.58 -18.09
C ASN A 128 -3.94 7.86 -18.41
N GLN A 129 -3.82 6.58 -18.02
CA GLN A 129 -2.62 5.77 -18.25
C GLN A 129 -1.35 6.46 -17.71
N ILE A 130 -1.46 7.09 -16.54
CA ILE A 130 -0.35 7.77 -15.88
C ILE A 130 0.63 6.70 -15.43
N ILE A 131 1.88 6.81 -15.87
CA ILE A 131 2.95 5.88 -15.52
C ILE A 131 3.28 6.02 -14.02
N THR A 132 3.25 4.91 -13.27
CA THR A 132 3.68 4.91 -11.86
C THR A 132 5.20 5.00 -11.75
N GLY A 133 5.71 5.48 -10.61
CA GLY A 133 7.17 5.66 -10.42
C GLY A 133 8.02 4.38 -10.60
N LEU A 134 7.45 3.19 -10.41
CA LEU A 134 8.12 1.90 -10.66
C LEU A 134 7.77 1.26 -12.00
N ASN A 135 6.98 1.94 -12.82
CA ASN A 135 6.47 1.39 -14.06
C ASN A 135 5.68 0.07 -13.88
N THR A 136 5.02 -0.09 -12.72
CA THR A 136 4.27 -1.30 -12.37
C THR A 136 2.96 -1.42 -13.14
N ASN A 137 2.41 -0.32 -13.64
CA ASN A 137 1.24 -0.32 -14.52
C ASN A 137 1.59 -0.19 -16.00
N TYR A 138 2.49 0.73 -16.34
CA TYR A 138 2.97 1.01 -17.68
C TYR A 138 4.45 1.30 -17.60
N TYR A 139 5.21 0.95 -18.63
CA TYR A 139 6.63 1.28 -18.73
C TYR A 139 6.93 1.93 -20.09
N PRO A 140 7.87 2.88 -20.14
CA PRO A 140 8.32 3.42 -21.40
C PRO A 140 9.09 2.34 -22.19
N ARG A 141 8.81 2.24 -23.48
CA ARG A 141 9.47 1.33 -24.43
C ARG A 141 9.93 2.15 -25.63
N SER A 142 11.25 2.17 -25.86
CA SER A 142 11.82 2.68 -27.10
C SER A 142 11.49 1.71 -28.24
N VAL A 143 10.89 2.22 -29.30
CA VAL A 143 10.68 1.47 -30.55
C VAL A 143 11.67 2.03 -31.57
N ILE A 144 12.52 1.14 -32.11
CA ILE A 144 13.46 1.46 -33.18
C ILE A 144 12.70 1.33 -34.49
N TYR A 145 12.58 2.44 -35.23
CA TYR A 145 11.98 2.43 -36.57
C TYR A 145 13.04 2.28 -37.67
N ASP A 146 14.22 2.86 -37.46
CA ASP A 146 15.35 2.77 -38.37
C ASP A 146 16.66 2.84 -37.56
N SER A 147 17.46 1.78 -37.58
CA SER A 147 18.72 1.69 -36.84
C SER A 147 19.83 2.57 -37.41
N LEU A 148 19.69 3.09 -38.64
CA LEU A 148 20.70 3.90 -39.30
C LEU A 148 20.53 5.41 -39.04
N LEU A 149 19.34 5.85 -38.63
CA LEU A 149 19.01 7.27 -38.42
C LEU A 149 18.89 7.67 -36.94
N GLU A 150 19.16 6.75 -36.01
CA GLU A 150 19.00 6.95 -34.55
C GLU A 150 17.63 7.52 -34.14
N ASN A 151 16.60 7.33 -34.96
CA ASN A 151 15.26 7.83 -34.67
C ASN A 151 14.56 6.90 -33.67
N TYR A 152 14.50 7.34 -32.41
CA TYR A 152 13.78 6.66 -31.35
C TYR A 152 12.43 7.33 -31.07
N THR A 153 11.37 6.52 -30.98
CA THR A 153 10.11 6.98 -30.38
C THR A 153 9.92 6.27 -29.05
N ILE A 154 9.66 7.04 -28.01
CA ILE A 154 9.29 6.49 -26.70
C ILE A 154 7.79 6.26 -26.70
N THR A 155 7.39 5.00 -26.65
CA THR A 155 6.00 4.59 -26.50
C THR A 155 5.75 4.11 -25.07
N LYS A 156 4.49 4.01 -24.64
CA LYS A 156 4.14 3.34 -23.39
C LYS A 156 3.64 1.93 -23.66
N THR A 157 4.10 0.98 -22.88
CA THR A 157 3.64 -0.42 -22.92
C THR A 157 3.03 -0.79 -21.57
N GLN A 158 1.92 -1.51 -21.57
CA GLN A 158 1.30 -1.98 -20.32
C GLN A 158 2.13 -3.08 -19.66
N SER A 159 2.12 -3.11 -18.34
CA SER A 159 2.59 -4.24 -17.54
C SER A 159 1.56 -5.36 -17.59
N ILE A 160 2.06 -6.59 -17.69
CA ILE A 160 1.25 -7.81 -17.72
C ILE A 160 1.70 -8.69 -16.57
N TYR A 161 0.75 -9.13 -15.76
CA TYR A 161 0.97 -10.00 -14.62
C TYR A 161 0.48 -11.41 -14.95
N PRO A 162 1.23 -12.47 -14.61
CA PRO A 162 0.72 -13.83 -14.67
C PRO A 162 -0.43 -13.97 -13.64
N ASN A 163 -1.62 -14.36 -14.10
CA ASN A 163 -2.70 -14.81 -13.22
C ASN A 163 -2.92 -16.32 -13.44
N THR A 164 -3.65 -16.97 -12.54
CA THR A 164 -3.82 -18.43 -12.49
C THR A 164 -4.46 -19.06 -13.74
N VAL A 165 -5.02 -18.26 -14.67
CA VAL A 165 -5.73 -18.76 -15.87
C VAL A 165 -5.40 -17.96 -17.15
N THR A 166 -4.98 -16.70 -17.05
CA THR A 166 -4.76 -15.76 -18.16
C THR A 166 -3.66 -14.71 -17.87
N TRP A 167 -3.24 -13.99 -18.91
CA TRP A 167 -2.38 -12.81 -18.78
C TRP A 167 -3.21 -11.59 -18.37
N CYS A 168 -2.91 -11.00 -17.20
CA CYS A 168 -3.64 -9.83 -16.69
C CYS A 168 -2.90 -8.54 -17.05
N GLY A 169 -3.41 -7.78 -18.01
CA GLY A 169 -2.84 -6.50 -18.43
C GLY A 169 -3.39 -5.30 -17.65
N CYS A 170 -2.51 -4.39 -17.22
CA CYS A 170 -2.90 -3.19 -16.47
C CYS A 170 -3.77 -2.20 -17.26
N SER A 171 -3.81 -2.30 -18.59
CA SER A 171 -4.76 -1.51 -19.38
C SER A 171 -6.19 -2.05 -19.25
N ALA A 172 -6.35 -3.35 -19.04
CA ALA A 172 -7.65 -4.00 -18.91
C ALA A 172 -8.20 -3.91 -17.48
N SER A 173 -7.35 -4.08 -16.46
CA SER A 173 -7.77 -4.03 -15.06
C SER A 173 -6.67 -3.55 -14.12
N THR A 174 -7.02 -2.66 -13.19
CA THR A 174 -6.16 -2.29 -12.05
C THR A 174 -6.06 -3.39 -10.98
N GLN A 175 -6.94 -4.41 -11.03
CA GLN A 175 -6.86 -5.55 -10.12
C GLN A 175 -5.77 -6.55 -10.53
N CYS A 176 -5.10 -6.32 -11.66
CA CYS A 176 -3.96 -7.14 -12.05
C CYS A 176 -2.81 -6.94 -11.06
N GLY A 177 -2.21 -8.06 -10.69
CA GLY A 177 -1.11 -8.12 -9.74
C GLY A 177 -0.67 -9.56 -9.54
N GLY A 178 0.50 -9.73 -8.96
CA GLY A 178 1.14 -11.02 -8.80
C GLY A 178 1.98 -11.08 -7.53
N TYR A 179 2.83 -12.08 -7.49
CA TYR A 179 3.74 -12.29 -6.37
C TYR A 179 4.89 -11.30 -6.37
N THR A 180 5.40 -11.01 -5.18
CA THR A 180 6.67 -10.31 -5.02
C THR A 180 7.76 -11.34 -4.73
N PHE A 181 8.97 -11.09 -5.19
CA PHE A 181 10.08 -12.03 -5.06
C PHE A 181 11.24 -11.41 -4.30
N LEU A 182 11.85 -12.18 -3.40
CA LEU A 182 13.06 -11.78 -2.69
C LEU A 182 14.25 -11.75 -3.65
N ASP A 183 14.42 -12.83 -4.44
CA ASP A 183 15.61 -13.02 -5.27
C ASP A 183 15.31 -13.26 -6.75
N VAL A 184 16.25 -12.82 -7.59
CA VAL A 184 16.24 -12.94 -9.05
C VAL A 184 17.62 -13.44 -9.50
N ILE A 185 17.68 -14.67 -9.99
CA ILE A 185 18.92 -15.31 -10.45
C ILE A 185 18.80 -15.51 -11.97
N SER A 186 19.73 -14.94 -12.74
CA SER A 186 19.76 -15.06 -14.21
C SER A 186 18.40 -14.75 -14.86
N ASP A 187 17.76 -13.67 -14.44
CA ASP A 187 16.44 -13.22 -14.91
C ASP A 187 15.25 -14.13 -14.54
N VAL A 188 15.47 -15.11 -13.67
CA VAL A 188 14.42 -15.98 -13.13
C VAL A 188 14.13 -15.58 -11.69
N TYR A 189 12.85 -15.33 -11.40
CA TYR A 189 12.37 -15.11 -10.05
C TYR A 189 12.37 -16.42 -9.26
N VAL A 190 13.18 -16.51 -8.20
CA VAL A 190 13.49 -17.80 -7.55
C VAL A 190 12.75 -17.99 -6.24
N THR A 191 12.65 -16.94 -5.43
CA THR A 191 12.05 -17.03 -4.09
C THR A 191 10.92 -16.03 -3.98
N GLU A 192 9.69 -16.52 -3.99
CA GLU A 192 8.50 -15.73 -3.66
C GLU A 192 8.55 -15.28 -2.19
N LEU A 193 8.14 -14.05 -1.94
CA LEU A 193 7.78 -13.55 -0.62
C LEU A 193 6.28 -13.83 -0.39
N PRO A 194 5.92 -14.79 0.48
CA PRO A 194 4.53 -15.09 0.74
C PRO A 194 3.77 -13.87 1.23
N THR A 195 2.48 -13.82 0.91
CA THR A 195 1.53 -12.78 1.38
C THR A 195 1.89 -11.34 1.02
N TRP A 196 2.94 -11.10 0.23
CA TRP A 196 3.32 -9.76 -0.22
C TRP A 196 3.23 -9.69 -1.74
N HIS A 197 2.27 -8.90 -2.22
CA HIS A 197 1.87 -8.87 -3.61
C HIS A 197 2.21 -7.54 -4.27
N CYS A 198 2.54 -7.59 -5.55
CA CYS A 198 2.68 -6.41 -6.39
C CYS A 198 1.43 -6.27 -7.28
N GLY A 199 1.17 -5.07 -7.78
CA GLY A 199 0.02 -4.79 -8.62
C GLY A 199 0.29 -3.62 -9.56
N CYS A 200 -0.64 -3.37 -10.49
CA CYS A 200 -0.55 -2.23 -11.40
C CYS A 200 -0.26 -0.93 -10.66
N LEU A 201 -1.00 -0.68 -9.58
CA LEU A 201 -0.72 0.40 -8.64
C LEU A 201 -0.11 -0.20 -7.37
N THR A 202 0.83 0.54 -6.79
CA THR A 202 1.50 0.17 -5.53
C THR A 202 0.51 -0.19 -4.43
N LEU A 203 -0.57 0.60 -4.32
CA LEU A 203 -1.59 0.39 -3.31
C LEU A 203 -2.51 -0.79 -3.63
N ASP A 204 -2.82 -1.07 -4.91
CA ASP A 204 -3.55 -2.29 -5.26
C ASP A 204 -2.75 -3.55 -4.86
N GLY A 205 -1.42 -3.50 -5.01
CA GLY A 205 -0.52 -4.54 -4.47
C GLY A 205 -0.56 -4.62 -2.94
N LEU A 206 -0.49 -3.47 -2.26
CA LEU A 206 -0.54 -3.41 -0.79
C LEU A 206 -1.86 -3.94 -0.23
N LEU A 207 -3.00 -3.59 -0.81
CA LEU A 207 -4.34 -4.04 -0.39
C LEU A 207 -4.57 -5.54 -0.60
N ARG A 208 -3.83 -6.15 -1.53
CA ARG A 208 -3.80 -7.61 -1.72
C ARG A 208 -2.81 -8.30 -0.80
N SER A 209 -1.87 -7.54 -0.22
CA SER A 209 -0.84 -8.03 0.69
C SER A 209 -1.36 -8.14 2.11
N THR A 210 -0.67 -8.95 2.91
CA THR A 210 -0.83 -8.97 4.35
C THR A 210 0.53 -8.75 5.00
N LEU A 211 0.52 -8.19 6.20
CA LEU A 211 1.74 -7.95 6.99
C LEU A 211 2.22 -9.21 7.72
N ASN A 212 1.67 -10.40 7.40
CA ASN A 212 1.92 -11.63 8.16
C ASN A 212 3.42 -11.93 8.33
N CYS A 213 4.20 -11.83 7.25
CA CYS A 213 5.65 -12.08 7.29
C CYS A 213 6.46 -11.09 8.13
N PHE A 214 5.84 -9.99 8.56
CA PHE A 214 6.43 -8.94 9.40
C PHE A 214 6.05 -9.09 10.88
N TYR A 215 5.41 -10.21 11.28
CA TYR A 215 5.20 -10.58 12.68
C TYR A 215 6.27 -11.56 13.16
N ASN A 216 6.67 -11.41 14.44
CA ASN A 216 7.76 -12.17 15.09
C ASN A 216 7.67 -13.69 14.88
N ASN A 217 6.45 -14.24 14.90
CA ASN A 217 6.21 -15.69 14.90
C ASN A 217 5.73 -16.22 13.54
N SER A 218 5.94 -15.47 12.45
CA SER A 218 5.52 -15.90 11.11
C SER A 218 6.57 -16.77 10.43
N GLU A 219 6.13 -17.83 9.75
CA GLU A 219 7.00 -18.78 9.04
C GLU A 219 7.87 -18.11 7.96
N CYS A 220 7.38 -17.04 7.35
CA CYS A 220 8.10 -16.33 6.29
C CYS A 220 9.04 -15.21 6.80
N SER A 221 9.03 -14.89 8.10
CA SER A 221 9.86 -13.82 8.65
C SER A 221 11.37 -14.09 8.51
N GLU A 222 11.80 -15.32 8.76
CA GLU A 222 13.20 -15.72 8.65
C GLU A 222 13.73 -15.53 7.23
N LYS A 223 12.88 -15.76 6.22
CA LYS A 223 13.23 -15.55 4.80
C LYS A 223 13.52 -14.08 4.52
N ILE A 224 12.70 -13.16 5.04
CA ILE A 224 12.93 -11.71 4.94
C ILE A 224 14.24 -11.37 5.66
N ILE A 225 14.42 -11.78 6.91
CA ILE A 225 15.64 -11.46 7.68
C ILE A 225 16.89 -11.92 6.96
N ARG A 226 16.90 -13.18 6.48
CA ARG A 226 18.04 -13.73 5.76
C ARG A 226 18.33 -12.96 4.48
N TYR A 227 17.29 -12.63 3.71
CA TYR A 227 17.40 -11.80 2.52
C TYR A 227 18.03 -10.44 2.83
N MET A 228 17.53 -9.77 3.87
CA MET A 228 17.98 -8.43 4.27
C MET A 228 19.41 -8.44 4.82
N ARG A 229 19.81 -9.47 5.59
CA ARG A 229 21.20 -9.62 6.08
C ARG A 229 22.22 -9.86 4.97
N ASN A 230 21.87 -10.66 3.98
CA ASN A 230 22.79 -11.03 2.91
C ASN A 230 22.99 -9.93 1.87
N SER A 231 22.10 -8.93 1.84
CA SER A 231 22.03 -7.95 0.75
C SER A 231 22.42 -6.53 1.18
N THR A 232 22.54 -6.24 2.48
CA THR A 232 22.74 -4.85 2.96
C THR A 232 24.21 -4.51 3.20
N SER A 233 24.65 -3.40 2.60
CA SER A 233 25.83 -2.63 3.02
C SER A 233 25.48 -1.56 4.09
N TYR A 234 24.20 -1.39 4.41
CA TYR A 234 23.70 -0.44 5.40
C TYR A 234 23.38 -1.15 6.72
N PRO A 235 24.16 -0.94 7.80
CA PRO A 235 23.89 -1.60 9.08
C PRO A 235 22.67 -0.94 9.75
N MET A 236 21.53 -1.64 9.73
CA MET A 236 20.43 -1.32 10.65
C MET A 236 20.75 -1.97 12.00
N THR A 237 20.93 -1.15 13.04
CA THR A 237 21.46 -1.56 14.35
C THR A 237 20.54 -2.47 15.19
N ASN A 238 19.40 -2.95 14.66
CA ASN A 238 18.60 -3.98 15.32
C ASN A 238 17.57 -4.62 14.35
N ILE A 239 18.03 -5.49 13.44
CA ILE A 239 17.16 -6.31 12.57
C ILE A 239 16.22 -7.21 13.42
N THR A 240 16.63 -7.55 14.63
CA THR A 240 15.84 -8.30 15.64
C THR A 240 14.59 -7.57 16.14
N GLY A 241 14.48 -6.25 15.90
CA GLY A 241 13.31 -5.46 16.25
C GLY A 241 12.27 -5.34 15.12
N LEU A 242 12.51 -5.92 13.94
CA LEU A 242 11.71 -5.76 12.69
C LEU A 242 10.37 -6.46 12.71
N TYR A 243 9.62 -6.35 13.80
CA TYR A 243 8.44 -7.16 13.97
C TYR A 243 7.29 -6.40 14.58
N LEU A 244 6.12 -6.61 14.01
CA LEU A 244 4.86 -6.33 14.69
C LEU A 244 4.69 -7.37 15.81
N THR A 245 4.20 -6.90 16.94
CA THR A 245 3.75 -7.76 18.03
C THR A 245 2.34 -8.19 17.73
N SER A 246 1.98 -9.46 17.89
CA SER A 246 0.58 -9.87 17.75
C SER A 246 -0.24 -9.32 18.93
N ASN A 247 -0.62 -8.06 18.88
CA ASN A 247 -1.62 -7.46 19.76
C ASN A 247 -2.74 -6.89 18.89
N SER A 248 -3.48 -7.79 18.24
CA SER A 248 -4.82 -7.47 17.78
C SER A 248 -5.78 -8.50 18.35
N SER A 249 -6.60 -8.03 19.28
CA SER A 249 -7.91 -8.57 19.56
C SER A 249 -8.71 -8.61 18.26
N THR A 250 -8.54 -9.67 17.47
CA THR A 250 -9.45 -10.02 16.38
C THR A 250 -10.74 -10.52 17.00
N ASN A 251 -11.68 -9.61 17.23
CA ASN A 251 -13.10 -9.90 17.24
C ASN A 251 -13.81 -8.67 16.69
N GLU A 252 -14.11 -8.70 15.40
CA GLU A 252 -15.38 -8.17 14.86
C GLU A 252 -15.52 -8.69 13.41
N LYS A 253 -16.45 -9.63 13.26
CA LYS A 253 -17.20 -9.86 12.02
C LYS A 253 -18.34 -8.86 11.97
#